data_AF-A0A534TZZ8-F1
#
_entry.id   AF-A0A534TZZ8-F1
#
_cell.length_a   1.000
_cell.length_b   1.000
_cell.length_c   1.000
_cell.angle_alpha   90.00
_cell.angle_beta   90.00
_cell.angle_gamma   90.00
#
_symmetry.space_group_name_H-M   'P 1'
#
loop_
_entity.id
_entity.type
_entity.pdbx_description
1 polymer ?
#
loop_
_entity_poly.entity_id
_entity_poly.type
_entity_poly.pdbx_seq_one_letter_code
_entity_poly.pdbx_strand_id
1 'polypeptide(L)'
;MKRGHYVILPGLALLLAAASVATADVFPVPQSVREMRGAHEEIHALRALADGTPLGEQRFRAVVDHDVLALTVVTRFNDGEQWDESAEMDLSSGYRAKHFHKIGRAAGKVIAETDIDFASGQVSWLRDGQRGERTFAFTPDTYMGPMLGVVLADVPETQLGVATLQTIVFRPDPQTYTLRADVIDQENFKVGNVSEPTTKVRLKADLGPVQNVVFASLIPTHYFWFTRDTPPEFFAFEGSLGYGGPQLRMVPQRSATSTAKAD
;
A
#
# COMPACT_ATOMS: atom_id res chain seq x y z
N MET A 1 68.71 41.69 21.82
CA MET A 1 67.39 42.35 22.02
C MET A 1 67.00 42.97 20.67
N LYS A 2 65.91 42.67 19.96
CA LYS A 2 64.64 41.97 20.22
C LYS A 2 64.38 41.03 19.02
N ARG A 3 63.88 39.81 19.30
CA ARG A 3 63.46 38.82 18.29
C ARG A 3 62.12 39.25 17.68
N GLY A 4 62.01 39.23 16.36
CA GLY A 4 60.75 39.40 15.64
C GLY A 4 59.90 38.13 15.77
N HIS A 5 58.67 38.27 16.25
CA HIS A 5 57.68 37.19 16.25
C HIS A 5 56.88 37.27 14.95
N TYR A 6 57.07 36.28 14.06
CA TYR A 6 56.11 35.98 13.01
C TYR A 6 55.07 35.02 13.61
N VAL A 7 53.84 35.50 13.81
CA VAL A 7 52.70 34.65 14.14
C VAL A 7 52.18 34.08 12.83
N ILE A 8 52.39 32.78 12.63
CA ILE A 8 51.77 31.99 11.57
C ILE A 8 50.38 31.60 12.09
N LEU A 9 49.33 32.16 11.53
CA LEU A 9 47.95 31.70 11.69
C LEU A 9 47.65 30.72 10.54
N PRO A 10 47.52 29.40 10.78
CA PRO A 10 46.98 28.51 9.78
C PRO A 10 45.45 28.64 9.79
N GLY A 11 44.90 29.13 8.68
CA GLY A 11 43.46 29.11 8.43
C GLY A 11 42.98 27.68 8.29
N LEU A 12 42.25 27.21 9.31
CA LEU A 12 41.53 25.95 9.26
C LEU A 12 40.26 26.16 8.44
N ALA A 13 40.28 25.73 7.18
CA ALA A 13 39.10 25.69 6.33
C ALA A 13 38.13 24.63 6.90
N LEU A 14 37.01 25.09 7.45
CA LEU A 14 35.90 24.22 7.84
C LEU A 14 35.22 23.71 6.56
N LEU A 15 35.51 22.46 6.17
CA LEU A 15 34.68 21.73 5.22
C LEU A 15 33.36 21.40 5.92
N LEU A 16 32.33 22.24 5.72
CA LEU A 16 30.95 21.82 5.93
C LEU A 16 30.62 20.75 4.89
N ALA A 17 30.74 19.48 5.26
CA ALA A 17 30.07 18.41 4.57
C ALA A 17 28.56 18.62 4.78
N ALA A 18 27.91 19.26 3.81
CA ALA A 18 26.46 19.23 3.70
C ALA A 18 26.08 17.77 3.47
N ALA A 19 25.65 17.09 4.53
CA ALA A 19 24.91 15.85 4.41
C ALA A 19 23.60 16.22 3.70
N SER A 20 23.57 16.06 2.38
CA SER A 20 22.33 16.04 1.62
C SER A 20 21.50 14.92 2.22
N VAL A 21 20.53 15.28 3.05
CA VAL A 21 19.45 14.38 3.43
C VAL A 21 18.74 14.09 2.12
N ALA A 22 19.09 12.99 1.48
CA ALA A 22 18.27 12.43 0.42
C ALA A 22 16.91 12.20 1.06
N THR A 23 15.98 13.09 0.79
CA THR A 23 14.57 12.86 1.06
C THR A 23 14.25 11.60 0.28
N ALA A 24 13.85 10.53 0.98
CA ALA A 24 13.38 9.34 0.29
C ALA A 24 12.28 9.79 -0.66
N ASP A 25 12.51 9.59 -1.96
CA ASP A 25 11.58 10.02 -3.00
C ASP A 25 10.26 9.29 -2.77
N VAL A 26 9.19 10.08 -2.61
CA VAL A 26 7.83 9.57 -2.52
C VAL A 26 7.25 9.53 -3.93
N PHE A 27 6.41 8.54 -4.21
CA PHE A 27 5.75 8.45 -5.51
C PHE A 27 4.96 9.74 -5.81
N PRO A 28 5.14 10.34 -7.00
CA PRO A 28 4.43 11.55 -7.37
C PRO A 28 2.94 11.23 -7.52
N VAL A 29 2.08 12.18 -7.12
CA VAL A 29 0.63 12.05 -7.29
C VAL A 29 0.23 12.56 -8.68
N PRO A 30 -0.42 11.74 -9.52
CA PRO A 30 -0.91 12.17 -10.82
C PRO A 30 -1.92 13.32 -10.73
N GLN A 31 -1.97 14.15 -11.76
CA GLN A 31 -2.93 15.25 -11.83
C GLN A 31 -4.38 14.75 -11.80
N SER A 32 -4.69 13.60 -12.42
CA SER A 32 -6.01 12.98 -12.40
C SER A 32 -6.52 12.70 -10.97
N VAL A 33 -5.62 12.30 -10.07
CA VAL A 33 -5.97 12.05 -8.66
C VAL A 33 -6.20 13.37 -7.92
N ARG A 34 -5.33 14.36 -8.13
CA ARG A 34 -5.49 15.71 -7.54
C ARG A 34 -6.78 16.41 -7.97
N GLU A 35 -7.21 16.15 -9.19
CA GLU A 35 -8.39 16.76 -9.79
C GLU A 35 -9.65 15.90 -9.65
N MET A 36 -9.59 14.78 -8.93
CA MET A 36 -10.73 13.89 -8.74
C MET A 36 -11.92 14.67 -8.16
N ARG A 37 -13.03 14.71 -8.91
CA ARG A 37 -14.26 15.38 -8.52
C ARG A 37 -15.25 14.36 -7.99
N GLY A 38 -15.44 14.33 -6.67
CA GLY A 38 -16.37 13.42 -6.01
C GLY A 38 -15.71 12.11 -5.57
N ALA A 39 -16.55 11.14 -5.21
CA ALA A 39 -16.08 9.86 -4.72
C ALA A 39 -15.91 8.86 -5.88
N HIS A 40 -14.78 8.17 -5.91
CA HIS A 40 -14.59 6.96 -6.69
C HIS A 40 -15.07 5.77 -5.86
N GLU A 41 -15.95 4.94 -6.41
CA GLU A 41 -16.54 3.80 -5.70
C GLU A 41 -16.51 2.54 -6.55
N GLU A 42 -16.08 1.44 -5.94
CA GLU A 42 -16.01 0.13 -6.60
C GLU A 42 -16.52 -0.97 -5.68
N ILE A 43 -17.15 -1.98 -6.27
CA ILE A 43 -17.59 -3.18 -5.58
C ILE A 43 -16.89 -4.37 -6.21
N HIS A 44 -16.30 -5.21 -5.38
CA HIS A 44 -15.58 -6.39 -5.78
C HIS A 44 -16.18 -7.66 -5.17
N ALA A 45 -16.21 -8.73 -5.96
CA ALA A 45 -16.52 -10.06 -5.48
C ALA A 45 -15.24 -10.73 -4.96
N LEU A 46 -15.36 -11.39 -3.81
CA LEU A 46 -14.27 -12.16 -3.21
C LEU A 46 -14.51 -13.65 -3.44
N ARG A 47 -13.49 -14.35 -3.92
CA ARG A 47 -13.52 -15.80 -4.16
C ARG A 47 -12.27 -16.45 -3.59
N ALA A 48 -12.42 -17.63 -3.01
CA ALA A 48 -11.29 -18.41 -2.54
C ALA A 48 -10.38 -18.79 -3.72
N LEU A 49 -9.06 -18.65 -3.56
CA LEU A 49 -8.12 -19.01 -4.61
C LEU A 49 -8.06 -20.52 -4.89
N ALA A 50 -8.36 -21.35 -3.88
CA ALA A 50 -8.23 -22.80 -3.97
C ALA A 50 -9.26 -23.43 -4.92
N ASP A 51 -10.52 -22.98 -4.86
CA ASP A 51 -11.65 -23.64 -5.53
C ASP A 51 -12.66 -22.65 -6.15
N GLY A 52 -12.44 -21.34 -6.02
CA GLY A 52 -13.34 -20.30 -6.53
C GLY A 52 -14.60 -20.08 -5.69
N THR A 53 -14.71 -20.72 -4.52
CA THR A 53 -15.85 -20.59 -3.60
C THR A 53 -16.10 -19.11 -3.28
N PRO A 54 -17.34 -18.61 -3.40
CA PRO A 54 -17.67 -17.23 -3.02
C PRO A 54 -17.40 -17.00 -1.54
N LEU A 55 -16.59 -15.99 -1.23
CA LEU A 55 -16.25 -15.61 0.14
C LEU A 55 -17.03 -14.40 0.61
N GLY A 56 -17.45 -13.51 -0.30
CA GLY A 56 -18.18 -12.30 0.05
C GLY A 56 -17.98 -11.17 -0.94
N GLU A 57 -18.12 -9.94 -0.45
CA GLU A 57 -17.91 -8.71 -1.22
C GLU A 57 -17.00 -7.72 -0.49
N GLN A 58 -16.35 -6.84 -1.25
CA GLN A 58 -15.58 -5.72 -0.75
C GLN A 58 -15.99 -4.45 -1.49
N ARG A 59 -16.31 -3.40 -0.75
CA ARG A 59 -16.61 -2.07 -1.29
C ARG A 59 -15.45 -1.15 -1.00
N PHE A 60 -14.93 -0.52 -2.04
CA PHE A 60 -13.88 0.48 -1.98
C PHE A 60 -14.48 1.85 -2.27
N ARG A 61 -14.02 2.85 -1.54
CA ARG A 61 -14.35 4.25 -1.75
C ARG A 61 -13.11 5.11 -1.58
N ALA A 62 -12.85 5.98 -2.54
CA ALA A 62 -11.79 6.99 -2.48
C ALA A 62 -12.38 8.38 -2.66
N VAL A 63 -11.93 9.33 -1.85
CA VAL A 63 -12.33 10.74 -1.92
C VAL A 63 -11.08 11.59 -1.74
N VAL A 64 -10.93 12.60 -2.60
CA VAL A 64 -9.92 13.65 -2.41
C VAL A 64 -10.61 14.89 -1.88
N ASP A 65 -10.12 15.37 -0.75
CA ASP A 65 -10.50 16.64 -0.16
C ASP A 65 -9.22 17.48 0.01
N HIS A 66 -9.10 18.53 -0.79
CA HIS A 66 -7.88 19.34 -0.92
C HIS A 66 -6.65 18.46 -1.24
N ASP A 67 -5.69 18.36 -0.30
CA ASP A 67 -4.47 17.56 -0.43
C ASP A 67 -4.55 16.24 0.37
N VAL A 68 -5.74 15.79 0.76
CA VAL A 68 -5.93 14.52 1.49
C VAL A 68 -6.73 13.54 0.65
N LEU A 69 -6.15 12.37 0.39
CA LEU A 69 -6.84 11.21 -0.15
C LEU A 69 -7.32 10.33 1.01
N ALA A 70 -8.63 10.27 1.20
CA ALA A 70 -9.29 9.37 2.14
C ALA A 70 -9.78 8.12 1.42
N LEU A 71 -9.41 6.97 1.94
CA LEU A 71 -9.77 5.64 1.45
C LEU A 71 -10.63 4.94 2.50
N THR A 72 -11.71 4.31 2.07
CA THR A 72 -12.54 3.45 2.91
C THR A 72 -12.76 2.12 2.21
N VAL A 73 -12.54 1.03 2.95
CA VAL A 73 -12.81 -0.33 2.51
C VAL A 73 -13.77 -0.97 3.46
N VAL A 74 -14.81 -1.60 2.92
CA VAL A 74 -15.82 -2.32 3.67
C VAL A 74 -15.94 -3.72 3.10
N THR A 75 -15.44 -4.70 3.83
CA THR A 75 -15.43 -6.12 3.47
C THR A 75 -16.50 -6.84 4.26
N ARG A 76 -17.31 -7.65 3.57
CA ARG A 76 -18.38 -8.47 4.15
C ARG A 76 -18.22 -9.89 3.66
N PHE A 77 -17.98 -10.82 4.58
CA PHE A 77 -17.84 -12.24 4.30
C PHE A 77 -19.18 -12.98 4.46
N ASN A 78 -19.33 -14.07 3.72
CA ASN A 78 -20.54 -14.90 3.72
C ASN A 78 -20.75 -15.66 5.06
N ASP A 79 -19.70 -15.82 5.85
CA ASP A 79 -19.74 -16.40 7.20
C ASP A 79 -20.16 -15.39 8.28
N GLY A 80 -20.40 -14.13 7.90
CA GLY A 80 -20.78 -13.04 8.79
C GLY A 80 -19.61 -12.26 9.40
N GLU A 81 -18.37 -12.59 9.03
CA GLU A 81 -17.20 -11.77 9.36
C GLU A 81 -17.20 -10.47 8.54
N GLN A 82 -16.70 -9.40 9.14
CA GLN A 82 -16.66 -8.07 8.55
C GLN A 82 -15.32 -7.42 8.85
N TRP A 83 -14.76 -6.75 7.86
CA TRP A 83 -13.58 -5.89 8.04
C TRP A 83 -13.85 -4.52 7.47
N ASP A 84 -13.60 -3.50 8.28
CA ASP A 84 -13.64 -2.11 7.82
C ASP A 84 -12.23 -1.55 7.90
N GLU A 85 -11.78 -0.87 6.84
CA GLU A 85 -10.49 -0.20 6.78
C GLU A 85 -10.69 1.27 6.41
N SER A 86 -9.99 2.18 7.09
CA SER A 86 -9.86 3.58 6.72
C SER A 86 -8.40 3.95 6.59
N ALA A 87 -8.06 4.68 5.54
CA ALA A 87 -6.70 5.13 5.28
C ALA A 87 -6.71 6.59 4.81
N GLU A 88 -5.72 7.36 5.26
CA GLU A 88 -5.48 8.72 4.77
C GLU A 88 -4.08 8.85 4.19
N MET A 89 -3.97 9.52 3.06
CA MET A 89 -2.70 9.94 2.48
C MET A 89 -2.69 11.46 2.26
N ASP A 90 -1.59 12.11 2.61
CA ASP A 90 -1.26 13.48 2.17
C ASP A 90 -0.77 13.41 0.72
N LEU A 91 -1.25 14.31 -0.13
CA LEU A 91 -0.92 14.42 -1.55
C LEU A 91 -0.04 15.64 -1.84
N SER A 92 0.17 16.56 -0.90
CA SER A 92 0.86 17.84 -1.11
C SER A 92 2.27 17.69 -1.69
N SER A 93 2.95 16.60 -1.35
CA SER A 93 4.36 16.35 -1.69
C SER A 93 4.65 14.92 -2.16
N GLY A 94 3.65 14.28 -2.78
CA GLY A 94 3.67 12.85 -3.12
C GLY A 94 2.68 12.07 -2.26
N TYR A 95 2.49 10.78 -2.53
CA TYR A 95 1.69 9.90 -1.69
C TYR A 95 2.34 9.66 -0.33
N ARG A 96 1.90 10.33 0.74
CA ARG A 96 2.43 10.07 2.10
C ARG A 96 1.35 9.52 2.99
N ALA A 97 1.54 8.32 3.53
CA ALA A 97 0.62 7.76 4.51
C ALA A 97 0.54 8.66 5.76
N LYS A 98 -0.69 8.96 6.21
CA LYS A 98 -0.96 9.71 7.43
C LYS A 98 -1.49 8.81 8.53
N HIS A 99 -2.55 8.06 8.21
CA HIS A 99 -3.26 7.22 9.16
C HIS A 99 -3.79 5.97 8.48
N PHE A 100 -3.80 4.85 9.20
CA PHE A 100 -4.47 3.63 8.79
C PHE A 100 -5.16 3.00 10.00
N HIS A 101 -6.43 2.64 9.83
CA HIS A 101 -7.19 1.87 10.80
C HIS A 101 -7.86 0.70 10.10
N LYS A 102 -7.80 -0.48 10.72
CA LYS A 102 -8.48 -1.68 10.28
C LYS A 102 -9.11 -2.36 11.47
N ILE A 103 -10.39 -2.72 11.34
CA ILE A 103 -11.14 -3.40 12.39
C ILE A 103 -11.90 -4.59 11.85
N GLY A 104 -11.67 -5.76 12.45
CA GLY A 104 -12.33 -7.01 12.15
C GLY A 104 -13.42 -7.31 13.17
N ARG A 105 -14.59 -7.75 12.70
CA ARG A 105 -15.73 -8.13 13.54
C ARG A 105 -16.31 -9.47 13.13
N ALA A 106 -16.66 -10.29 14.11
CA ALA A 106 -17.47 -11.48 13.91
C ALA A 106 -18.61 -11.50 14.94
N ALA A 107 -19.84 -11.75 14.48
CA ALA A 107 -21.04 -11.70 15.31
C ALA A 107 -21.15 -10.42 16.16
N GLY A 108 -20.75 -9.28 15.59
CA GLY A 108 -20.76 -7.96 16.24
C GLY A 108 -19.62 -7.71 17.26
N LYS A 109 -18.75 -8.69 17.54
CA LYS A 109 -17.61 -8.52 18.45
C LYS A 109 -16.34 -8.18 17.69
N VAL A 110 -15.49 -7.32 18.26
CA VAL A 110 -14.15 -7.04 17.73
C VAL A 110 -13.31 -8.32 17.86
N ILE A 111 -12.76 -8.81 16.75
CA ILE A 111 -11.86 -9.97 16.72
C ILE A 111 -10.41 -9.58 16.43
N ALA A 112 -10.22 -8.46 15.73
CA ALA A 112 -8.92 -7.88 15.44
C ALA A 112 -9.05 -6.38 15.22
N GLU A 113 -7.97 -5.66 15.50
CA GLU A 113 -7.89 -4.21 15.26
C GLU A 113 -6.44 -3.83 14.96
N THR A 114 -6.24 -2.81 14.16
CA THR A 114 -4.94 -2.22 13.85
C THR A 114 -5.15 -0.74 13.67
N ASP A 115 -4.36 0.07 14.35
CA ASP A 115 -4.35 1.53 14.22
C ASP A 115 -2.90 2.01 14.08
N ILE A 116 -2.66 2.87 13.10
CA ILE A 116 -1.34 3.37 12.74
C ILE A 116 -1.41 4.86 12.52
N ASP A 117 -0.63 5.60 13.31
CA ASP A 117 -0.28 6.99 13.05
C ASP A 117 1.13 7.03 12.45
N PHE A 118 1.22 7.38 11.17
CA PHE A 118 2.49 7.34 10.43
C PHE A 118 3.43 8.49 10.82
N ALA A 119 2.89 9.60 11.32
CA ALA A 119 3.68 10.78 11.70
C ALA A 119 4.48 10.56 12.98
N SER A 120 3.84 9.95 13.98
CA SER A 120 4.44 9.57 15.27
C SER A 120 5.09 8.19 15.22
N GLY A 121 4.73 7.36 14.24
CA GLY A 121 5.15 5.98 14.15
C GLY A 121 4.40 5.04 15.11
N GLN A 122 3.37 5.53 15.79
CA GLN A 122 2.64 4.75 16.79
C GLN A 122 1.74 3.72 16.10
N VAL A 123 1.89 2.47 16.51
CA VAL A 123 1.11 1.34 16.02
C VAL A 123 0.50 0.62 17.19
N SER A 124 -0.81 0.43 17.17
CA SER A 124 -1.51 -0.43 18.11
C SER A 124 -2.25 -1.55 17.37
N TRP A 125 -2.38 -2.70 18.01
CA TRP A 125 -3.11 -3.82 17.44
C TRP A 125 -3.82 -4.64 18.50
N LEU A 126 -4.93 -5.26 18.08
CA LEU A 126 -5.61 -6.34 18.78
C LEU A 126 -5.59 -7.55 17.85
N ARG A 127 -5.12 -8.69 18.34
CA ARG A 127 -5.12 -9.94 17.59
C ARG A 127 -5.19 -11.12 18.55
N ASP A 128 -6.05 -12.09 18.25
CA ASP A 128 -6.19 -13.31 19.06
C ASP A 128 -6.38 -13.01 20.56
N GLY A 129 -7.09 -11.93 20.87
CA GLY A 129 -7.33 -11.43 22.23
C GLY A 129 -6.15 -10.69 22.87
N GLN A 130 -5.00 -10.62 22.21
CA GLN A 130 -3.81 -9.91 22.69
C GLN A 130 -3.76 -8.50 22.11
N ARG A 131 -3.60 -7.51 23.00
CA ARG A 131 -3.31 -6.13 22.63
C ARG A 131 -1.82 -5.89 22.65
N GLY A 132 -1.33 -5.16 21.66
CA GLY A 132 0.05 -4.71 21.60
C GLY A 132 0.14 -3.29 21.08
N GLU A 133 1.25 -2.65 21.40
CA GLU A 133 1.58 -1.31 20.97
C GLU A 133 3.09 -1.21 20.75
N ARG A 134 3.49 -0.50 19.71
CA ARG A 134 4.90 -0.27 19.39
C ARG A 134 5.07 0.99 18.56
N THR A 135 6.18 1.68 18.76
CA THR A 135 6.61 2.78 17.91
C THR A 135 7.59 2.27 16.86
N PHE A 136 7.36 2.66 15.61
CA PHE A 136 8.21 2.37 14.46
C PHE A 136 8.82 3.65 13.91
N ALA A 137 9.98 3.54 13.28
CA ALA A 137 10.55 4.61 12.47
C ALA A 137 10.16 4.36 11.02
N PHE A 138 9.07 4.98 10.54
CA PHE A 138 8.64 4.82 9.17
C PHE A 138 9.45 5.66 8.21
N THR A 139 9.67 5.11 7.02
CA THR A 139 10.11 5.90 5.88
C THR A 139 8.91 6.49 5.14
N PRO A 140 9.09 7.58 4.38
CA PRO A 140 8.02 8.20 3.59
C PRO A 140 7.24 7.27 2.64
N ASP A 141 7.86 6.17 2.20
CA ASP A 141 7.31 5.14 1.31
C ASP A 141 6.68 3.96 2.08
N THR A 142 6.34 4.13 3.36
CA THR A 142 5.63 3.11 4.13
C THR A 142 4.13 3.19 3.87
N TYR A 143 3.53 2.12 3.36
CA TYR A 143 2.10 2.03 3.05
C TYR A 143 1.47 0.76 3.60
N MET A 144 0.14 0.80 3.81
CA MET A 144 -0.63 -0.34 4.29
C MET A 144 -2.01 -0.44 3.65
N GLY A 145 -2.54 -1.67 3.55
CA GLY A 145 -3.91 -1.93 3.12
C GLY A 145 -4.21 -1.34 1.73
N PRO A 146 -5.30 -0.56 1.56
CA PRO A 146 -5.70 -0.04 0.26
C PRO A 146 -4.74 0.99 -0.31
N MET A 147 -3.86 1.60 0.51
CA MET A 147 -2.84 2.54 0.02
C MET A 147 -1.90 1.87 -0.98
N LEU A 148 -1.59 0.58 -0.78
CA LEU A 148 -0.72 -0.18 -1.67
C LEU A 148 -1.32 -0.27 -3.08
N GLY A 149 -2.62 -0.53 -3.21
CA GLY A 149 -3.29 -0.61 -4.51
C GLY A 149 -3.25 0.72 -5.26
N VAL A 150 -3.53 1.83 -4.55
CA VAL A 150 -3.49 3.18 -5.12
C VAL A 150 -2.07 3.55 -5.57
N VAL A 151 -1.09 3.41 -4.69
CA VAL A 151 0.29 3.79 -5.00
C VAL A 151 0.84 2.95 -6.16
N LEU A 152 0.53 1.64 -6.19
CA LEU A 152 0.98 0.75 -7.25
C LEU A 152 0.34 1.02 -8.62
N ALA A 153 -0.89 1.54 -8.67
CA ALA A 153 -1.51 1.95 -9.92
C ALA A 153 -0.70 3.07 -10.59
N ASP A 154 -0.14 3.97 -9.79
CA ASP A 154 0.52 5.18 -10.26
C ASP A 154 2.03 5.07 -10.44
N VAL A 155 2.63 3.92 -10.10
CA VAL A 155 4.05 3.70 -10.38
C VAL A 155 4.24 3.62 -11.90
N PRO A 156 5.03 4.52 -12.52
CA PRO A 156 5.27 4.45 -13.94
C PRO A 156 5.81 3.08 -14.35
N GLU A 157 5.38 2.54 -15.49
CA GLU A 157 5.87 1.23 -15.97
C GLU A 157 7.41 1.17 -16.06
N THR A 158 8.06 2.32 -16.31
CA THR A 158 9.52 2.46 -16.36
C THR A 158 10.21 2.33 -14.99
N GLN A 159 9.47 2.42 -13.89
CA GLN A 159 9.96 2.29 -12.51
C GLN A 159 9.55 0.95 -11.87
N LEU A 160 8.60 0.22 -12.46
CA LEU A 160 8.16 -1.09 -11.99
C LEU A 160 9.27 -2.14 -12.26
N GLY A 161 9.87 -2.67 -11.18
CA GLY A 161 11.08 -3.50 -11.20
C GLY A 161 12.26 -2.91 -10.42
N VAL A 162 12.19 -1.62 -10.10
CA VAL A 162 13.13 -0.89 -9.21
C VAL A 162 12.41 -0.27 -8.01
N ALA A 163 11.09 -0.03 -8.13
CA ALA A 163 10.26 0.49 -7.06
C ALA A 163 10.25 -0.45 -5.84
N THR A 164 10.84 0.04 -4.76
CA THR A 164 10.70 -0.53 -3.42
C THR A 164 9.75 0.34 -2.61
N LEU A 165 8.95 -0.30 -1.78
CA LEU A 165 8.08 0.37 -0.82
C LEU A 165 8.15 -0.36 0.53
N GLN A 166 7.85 0.30 1.63
CA GLN A 166 7.81 -0.35 2.94
C GLN A 166 6.38 -0.68 3.36
N THR A 167 6.22 -1.74 4.15
CA THR A 167 4.96 -2.05 4.82
C THR A 167 5.21 -2.64 6.21
N ILE A 168 4.15 -2.79 6.99
CA ILE A 168 4.18 -3.47 8.29
C ILE A 168 3.50 -4.81 8.14
N VAL A 169 4.17 -5.88 8.59
CA VAL A 169 3.56 -7.20 8.66
C VAL A 169 3.33 -7.58 10.11
N PHE A 170 2.06 -7.76 10.47
CA PHE A 170 1.62 -8.17 11.80
C PHE A 170 1.77 -9.68 11.96
N ARG A 171 2.94 -10.12 12.44
CA ARG A 171 3.19 -11.45 13.00
C ARG A 171 3.14 -11.34 14.55
N PRO A 172 3.36 -12.41 15.35
CA PRO A 172 3.36 -12.26 16.81
C PRO A 172 4.24 -11.11 17.33
N ASP A 173 5.31 -10.78 16.59
CA ASP A 173 6.02 -9.51 16.71
C ASP A 173 5.94 -8.74 15.37
N PRO A 174 5.23 -7.59 15.31
CA PRO A 174 5.13 -6.78 14.08
C PRO A 174 6.46 -6.15 13.68
N GLN A 175 6.76 -6.18 12.39
CA GLN A 175 8.03 -5.71 11.83
C GLN A 175 7.78 -4.99 10.50
N THR A 176 8.65 -4.05 10.14
CA THR A 176 8.64 -3.42 8.82
C THR A 176 9.36 -4.29 7.79
N TYR A 177 8.87 -4.27 6.55
CA TYR A 177 9.41 -5.02 5.44
C TYR A 177 9.48 -4.16 4.20
N THR A 178 10.60 -4.27 3.48
CA THR A 178 10.68 -3.80 2.10
C THR A 178 9.94 -4.76 1.19
N LEU A 179 9.09 -4.20 0.34
CA LEU A 179 8.40 -4.89 -0.73
C LEU A 179 8.97 -4.41 -2.07
N ARG A 180 9.01 -5.33 -3.03
CA ARG A 180 9.38 -5.07 -4.41
C ARG A 180 8.18 -5.32 -5.31
N ALA A 181 7.89 -4.35 -6.17
CA ALA A 181 6.88 -4.44 -7.21
C ALA A 181 7.54 -4.74 -8.57
N ASP A 182 7.12 -5.82 -9.23
CA ASP A 182 7.58 -6.19 -10.57
C ASP A 182 6.36 -6.26 -11.52
N VAL A 183 6.41 -5.62 -12.69
CA VAL A 183 5.52 -6.01 -13.80
C VAL A 183 5.95 -7.37 -14.28
N ILE A 184 5.02 -8.31 -14.31
CA ILE A 184 5.31 -9.69 -14.70
C ILE A 184 4.57 -10.13 -15.96
N ASP A 185 3.50 -9.43 -16.34
CA ASP A 185 2.75 -9.72 -17.56
C ASP A 185 1.88 -8.55 -18.02
N GLN A 186 1.49 -8.57 -19.29
CA GLN A 186 0.38 -7.79 -19.84
C GLN A 186 -0.63 -8.76 -20.44
N GLU A 187 -1.82 -8.84 -19.84
CA GLU A 187 -2.82 -9.84 -20.20
C GLU A 187 -4.22 -9.23 -20.32
N ASN A 188 -5.09 -9.94 -21.04
CA ASN A 188 -6.52 -9.61 -21.06
C ASN A 188 -7.20 -10.38 -19.93
N PHE A 189 -7.46 -9.73 -18.80
CA PHE A 189 -8.10 -10.35 -17.65
C PHE A 189 -9.57 -10.60 -17.94
N LYS A 190 -10.02 -11.85 -17.77
CA LYS A 190 -11.40 -12.25 -18.05
C LYS A 190 -12.23 -12.33 -16.78
N VAL A 191 -13.35 -11.61 -16.76
CA VAL A 191 -14.38 -11.69 -15.71
C VAL A 191 -15.73 -11.94 -16.38
N GLY A 192 -16.24 -13.17 -16.24
CA GLY A 192 -17.44 -13.59 -16.96
C GLY A 192 -17.25 -13.45 -18.47
N ASN A 193 -18.06 -12.61 -19.10
CA ASN A 193 -18.00 -12.34 -20.55
C ASN A 193 -17.19 -11.07 -20.89
N VAL A 194 -16.65 -10.37 -19.89
CA VAL A 194 -15.83 -9.16 -20.09
C VAL A 194 -14.36 -9.57 -20.13
N SER A 195 -13.61 -8.96 -21.06
CA SER A 195 -12.17 -9.13 -21.23
C SER A 195 -11.53 -7.76 -21.16
N GLU A 196 -10.80 -7.48 -20.07
CA GLU A 196 -10.20 -6.18 -19.81
C GLU A 196 -8.68 -6.22 -20.08
N PRO A 197 -8.13 -5.31 -20.90
CA PRO A 197 -6.68 -5.15 -21.03
C PRO A 197 -6.04 -4.71 -19.72
N THR A 198 -5.13 -5.51 -19.17
CA THR A 198 -4.51 -5.27 -17.86
C THR A 198 -2.99 -5.46 -17.85
N THR A 199 -2.32 -4.73 -16.96
CA THR A 199 -0.92 -4.96 -16.57
C THR A 199 -0.91 -5.69 -15.22
N LYS A 200 -0.22 -6.83 -15.15
CA LYS A 200 -0.09 -7.65 -13.94
C LYS A 200 1.18 -7.27 -13.19
N VAL A 201 1.00 -6.81 -11.96
CA VAL A 201 2.07 -6.45 -11.02
C VAL A 201 2.14 -7.47 -9.91
N ARG A 202 3.34 -7.98 -9.64
CA ARG A 202 3.65 -8.84 -8.50
C ARG A 202 4.28 -8.00 -7.40
N LEU A 203 3.70 -8.03 -6.21
CA LEU A 203 4.25 -7.45 -5.00
C LEU A 203 4.74 -8.56 -4.06
N LYS A 204 6.00 -8.52 -3.67
CA LYS A 204 6.62 -9.54 -2.80
C LYS A 204 7.62 -8.90 -1.85
N ALA A 205 7.91 -9.56 -0.73
CA ALA A 205 8.98 -9.13 0.16
C ALA A 205 10.34 -9.15 -0.56
N ASP A 206 11.10 -8.07 -0.38
CA ASP A 206 12.53 -8.01 -0.71
C ASP A 206 13.34 -8.30 0.55
N LEU A 207 13.78 -9.54 0.69
CA LEU A 207 14.53 -10.01 1.86
C LEU A 207 16.05 -9.88 1.67
N GLY A 208 16.49 -9.29 0.55
CA GLY A 208 17.89 -9.29 0.16
C GLY A 208 18.51 -10.69 0.01
N PRO A 209 19.81 -10.79 -0.31
CA PRO A 209 20.45 -12.06 -0.60
C PRO A 209 20.65 -12.98 0.63
N VAL A 210 20.65 -12.45 1.86
CA VAL A 210 21.08 -13.19 3.08
C VAL A 210 19.92 -13.76 3.91
N GLN A 211 18.68 -13.23 3.79
CA GLN A 211 17.54 -13.67 4.62
C GLN A 211 16.55 -14.61 3.89
N ASN A 212 16.89 -15.04 2.68
CA ASN A 212 15.93 -15.54 1.67
C ASN A 212 15.31 -16.93 1.89
N VAL A 213 15.78 -17.78 2.81
CA VAL A 213 15.34 -19.19 2.82
C VAL A 213 14.28 -19.51 3.88
N VAL A 214 14.31 -18.88 5.05
CA VAL A 214 13.38 -19.22 6.16
C VAL A 214 12.20 -18.25 6.25
N PHE A 215 12.36 -17.00 5.79
CA PHE A 215 11.34 -15.96 5.93
C PHE A 215 10.53 -15.69 4.65
N ALA A 216 11.04 -16.07 3.48
CA ALA A 216 10.38 -15.80 2.19
C ALA A 216 9.02 -16.51 2.04
N SER A 217 8.84 -17.67 2.67
CA SER A 217 7.58 -18.41 2.67
C SER A 217 6.50 -17.81 3.57
N LEU A 218 6.85 -16.84 4.44
CA LEU A 218 5.95 -16.30 5.46
C LEU A 218 5.27 -14.99 5.06
N ILE A 219 5.77 -14.32 4.01
CA ILE A 219 5.14 -13.12 3.45
C ILE A 219 4.54 -13.53 2.10
N PRO A 220 3.20 -13.64 2.00
CA PRO A 220 2.57 -14.07 0.77
C PRO A 220 2.90 -13.08 -0.36
N THR A 221 3.12 -13.62 -1.55
CA THR A 221 3.18 -12.83 -2.77
C THR A 221 1.77 -12.38 -3.11
N HIS A 222 1.63 -11.10 -3.44
CA HIS A 222 0.39 -10.52 -3.91
C HIS A 222 0.49 -10.20 -5.40
N TYR A 223 -0.63 -10.29 -6.10
CA TYR A 223 -0.74 -9.89 -7.49
C TYR A 223 -1.84 -8.85 -7.61
N PHE A 224 -1.53 -7.81 -8.37
CA PHE A 224 -2.43 -6.71 -8.69
C PHE A 224 -2.56 -6.64 -10.21
N TRP A 225 -3.77 -6.35 -10.66
CA TRP A 225 -4.04 -6.04 -12.06
C TRP A 225 -4.52 -4.63 -12.13
N PHE A 226 -3.92 -3.86 -13.03
CA PHE A 226 -4.34 -2.51 -13.35
C PHE A 226 -4.82 -2.46 -14.79
N THR A 227 -5.86 -1.68 -15.07
CA THR A 227 -6.28 -1.42 -16.45
C THR A 227 -5.15 -0.74 -17.22
N ARG A 228 -5.12 -0.92 -18.53
CA ARG A 228 -4.18 -0.22 -19.42
C ARG A 228 -4.75 1.10 -19.97
N ASP A 229 -5.82 1.61 -19.36
CA ASP A 229 -6.32 2.96 -19.61
C ASP A 229 -5.33 4.00 -19.02
N THR A 230 -5.53 5.27 -19.35
CA THR A 230 -4.73 6.38 -18.79
C THR A 230 -5.68 7.36 -18.10
N PRO A 231 -5.63 7.50 -16.77
CA PRO A 231 -4.75 6.79 -15.85
C PRO A 231 -5.10 5.29 -15.71
N PRO A 232 -4.13 4.44 -15.32
CA PRO A 232 -4.42 3.05 -14.96
C PRO A 232 -5.28 2.99 -13.70
N GLU A 233 -6.23 2.05 -13.66
CA GLU A 233 -7.14 1.84 -12.53
C GLU A 233 -6.92 0.47 -11.94
N PHE A 234 -7.08 0.34 -10.62
CA PHE A 234 -7.10 -0.96 -9.97
C PHE A 234 -8.23 -1.82 -10.57
N PHE A 235 -7.92 -3.06 -10.94
CA PHE A 235 -8.88 -3.96 -11.58
C PHE A 235 -9.11 -5.24 -10.77
N ALA A 236 -8.04 -5.94 -10.39
CA ALA A 236 -8.15 -7.19 -9.66
C ALA A 236 -6.98 -7.40 -8.70
N PHE A 237 -7.17 -8.31 -7.75
CA PHE A 237 -6.15 -8.68 -6.78
C PHE A 237 -6.17 -10.18 -6.51
N GLU A 238 -5.00 -10.74 -6.24
CA GLU A 238 -4.82 -12.06 -5.66
C GLU A 238 -3.84 -12.04 -4.50
N GLY A 239 -4.22 -12.72 -3.43
CA GLY A 239 -3.36 -12.98 -2.29
C GLY A 239 -4.16 -12.98 -1.00
N SER A 240 -3.49 -12.67 0.12
CA SER A 240 -4.13 -12.65 1.44
C SER A 240 -4.47 -11.24 1.90
N LEU A 241 -5.63 -11.05 2.53
CA LEU A 241 -6.03 -9.78 3.18
C LEU A 241 -5.33 -9.51 4.54
N GLY A 242 -4.39 -10.38 4.93
CA GLY A 242 -3.61 -10.24 6.16
C GLY A 242 -2.80 -11.49 6.48
N TYR A 243 -1.97 -11.44 7.53
CA TYR A 243 -1.23 -12.62 7.97
C TYR A 243 -2.20 -13.69 8.50
N GLY A 244 -2.22 -14.88 7.88
CA GLY A 244 -3.12 -15.98 8.23
C GLY A 244 -4.56 -15.84 7.73
N GLY A 245 -4.87 -14.80 6.95
CA GLY A 245 -6.18 -14.62 6.30
C GLY A 245 -6.39 -15.57 5.12
N PRO A 246 -7.62 -15.63 4.58
CA PRO A 246 -7.92 -16.44 3.40
C PRO A 246 -7.14 -15.94 2.18
N GLN A 247 -6.58 -16.88 1.43
CA GLN A 247 -6.05 -16.62 0.09
C GLN A 247 -7.23 -16.45 -0.87
N LEU A 248 -7.35 -15.26 -1.45
CA LEU A 248 -8.51 -14.89 -2.26
C LEU A 248 -8.12 -14.20 -3.56
N ARG A 249 -9.07 -14.26 -4.50
CA ARG A 249 -9.12 -13.45 -5.70
C ARG A 249 -10.24 -12.43 -5.52
N MET A 250 -9.92 -11.18 -5.77
CA MET A 250 -10.84 -10.06 -5.82
C MET A 250 -11.01 -9.61 -7.27
N VAL A 251 -12.25 -9.54 -7.74
CA VAL A 251 -12.59 -9.11 -9.12
C VAL A 251 -13.75 -8.13 -9.09
N PRO A 252 -13.83 -7.19 -10.04
CA PRO A 252 -14.84 -6.14 -10.01
C PRO A 252 -16.21 -6.74 -10.34
N GLN A 253 -17.23 -6.31 -9.60
CA GLN A 253 -18.63 -6.57 -9.92
C GLN A 253 -19.11 -5.53 -10.93
N ARG A 254 -18.64 -5.62 -12.18
CA ARG A 254 -19.22 -4.80 -13.24
C ARG A 254 -20.62 -5.32 -13.55
N SER A 255 -21.64 -4.55 -13.18
CA SER A 255 -22.98 -4.72 -13.77
C SER A 255 -22.87 -4.43 -15.27
N ALA A 256 -23.60 -5.16 -16.11
CA ALA A 256 -23.59 -5.03 -17.57
C ALA A 256 -24.07 -3.66 -18.12
N THR A 257 -24.10 -2.61 -17.30
CA THR A 257 -24.78 -1.34 -17.55
C THR A 257 -23.91 -0.10 -17.27
N SER A 258 -22.60 -0.20 -17.07
CA SER A 258 -21.73 0.99 -17.04
C SER A 258 -21.26 1.35 -18.46
N THR A 259 -22.21 1.69 -19.32
CA THR A 259 -21.97 2.53 -20.50
C THR A 259 -22.29 3.96 -20.10
N ALA A 260 -21.35 4.62 -19.44
CA ALA A 260 -21.33 6.06 -19.32
C ALA A 260 -19.89 6.53 -19.10
N LYS A 261 -19.02 6.33 -20.10
CA LYS A 261 -17.92 7.27 -20.32
C LYS A 261 -18.59 8.54 -20.87
N ALA A 262 -18.69 9.57 -20.04
CA ALA A 262 -18.99 10.91 -20.52
C ALA A 262 -17.70 11.47 -21.13
N ASP A 263 -17.81 11.90 -22.38
CA ASP A 263 -16.77 12.56 -23.17
C ASP A 263 -16.22 13.83 -22.51
#